data_AF-A0A2E3FQZ5-F1
#
_entry.id   AF-A0A2E3FQZ5-F1
#
_cell.length_a   1.000
_cell.length_b   1.000
_cell.length_c   1.000
_cell.angle_alpha   90.00
_cell.angle_beta   90.00
_cell.angle_gamma   90.00
#
_symmetry.space_group_name_H-M   'P 1'
#
loop_
_entity.id
_entity.type
_entity.pdbx_description
1 polymer ?
#
loop_
_entity_poly.entity_id
_entity_poly.type
_entity_poly.pdbx_seq_one_letter_code
_entity_poly.pdbx_strand_id
1 'polypeptide(L)'
;MAEEYPILGLPALRENPFKARPLEPGQAELLVARDELSARWSRFLKNRTPRLILLIGERGSGRSSLMRCMSRETSKSVHLDMFPTENHSHSILNELFVSMIGFDVPSSTQEIASRLVSFTENLDGSIPLISLDFPNVDGSHLSQVISNLISPLERLNAVVIISLSTEQRAQWPTSLVTRFDHTEVIQPLQADEVKELCEARIATTSKLGWSMNEDALDYVMDKTGGSPYKVMRLLREIVDDERANPREIQYDDLEVDTIQEEIENKTNHMKEFDAIDKTLDPQNSFDLDLDRLQKPPAEYQSPPPVSSMGGFGALVARNRLNKTDAPPFDKTKAEYKVPEKLAGEENQLWISDDPSATLIQPIQDNHQVEDDYFSEDEEMYEDNIIDSGTNKDVEGLFSQLLDAIGVPDGLGLADLLAALRRPVIGQRSSSPLDVQTLRNLSKSEAVLVEVSSEREISPSDNRLQDRLNVGRPRMSQMCNRLYRSGILSVQQKGRSRMFKLTNDARAQLVAWGMMEVSV
;
A
#
# COMPACT_ATOMS: atom_id res chain seq x y z
N MET A 1 -33.82 -22.45 2.01
CA MET A 1 -33.49 -23.18 0.77
C MET A 1 -31.98 -23.25 0.71
N ALA A 2 -31.40 -24.33 1.24
CA ALA A 2 -29.97 -24.54 1.18
C ALA A 2 -29.69 -25.12 -0.21
N GLU A 3 -29.01 -24.36 -1.07
CA GLU A 3 -28.36 -24.98 -2.22
C GLU A 3 -27.29 -25.91 -1.64
N GLU A 4 -27.54 -27.23 -1.69
CA GLU A 4 -26.58 -28.23 -1.27
C GLU A 4 -25.34 -28.11 -2.18
N TYR A 5 -24.27 -27.53 -1.65
CA TYR A 5 -22.98 -27.57 -2.33
C TYR A 5 -22.54 -29.04 -2.50
N PRO A 6 -21.83 -29.39 -3.58
CA PRO A 6 -21.25 -30.72 -3.73
C PRO A 6 -20.21 -30.98 -2.63
N ILE A 7 -20.06 -32.24 -2.22
CA ILE A 7 -19.10 -32.64 -1.20
C ILE A 7 -17.68 -32.49 -1.77
N LEU A 8 -16.88 -31.59 -1.20
CA LEU A 8 -15.51 -31.34 -1.66
C LEU A 8 -14.50 -32.39 -1.16
N GLY A 9 -14.85 -33.18 -0.15
CA GLY A 9 -13.97 -34.22 0.41
C GLY A 9 -12.66 -33.66 0.96
N LEU A 10 -12.71 -32.50 1.63
CA LEU A 10 -11.51 -31.79 2.09
C LEU A 10 -10.77 -32.54 3.20
N PRO A 11 -9.43 -32.53 3.21
CA PRO A 11 -8.66 -33.03 4.34
C PRO A 11 -8.86 -32.13 5.57
N ALA A 12 -8.41 -32.60 6.74
CA ALA A 12 -8.42 -31.77 7.95
C ALA A 12 -7.47 -30.55 7.78
N LEU A 13 -8.03 -29.39 7.47
CA LEU A 13 -7.31 -28.15 7.25
C LEU A 13 -7.15 -27.36 8.55
N ARG A 14 -5.94 -26.82 8.81
CA ARG A 14 -5.69 -25.92 9.96
C ARG A 14 -6.23 -24.52 9.70
N GLU A 15 -6.00 -23.99 8.52
CA GLU A 15 -6.49 -22.68 8.06
C GLU A 15 -7.24 -22.83 6.74
N ASN A 16 -8.05 -21.84 6.36
CA ASN A 16 -8.68 -21.84 5.04
C ASN A 16 -7.61 -21.49 3.98
N PRO A 17 -7.28 -22.39 3.04
CA PRO A 17 -6.25 -22.16 2.03
C PRO A 17 -6.67 -21.15 0.95
N PHE A 18 -7.96 -20.90 0.79
CA PHE A 18 -8.50 -20.12 -0.32
C PHE A 18 -8.48 -18.61 -0.03
N LYS A 19 -7.39 -17.96 -0.44
CA LYS A 19 -7.16 -16.52 -0.29
C LYS A 19 -7.31 -15.81 -1.65
N ALA A 20 -8.37 -15.03 -1.83
CA ALA A 20 -8.62 -14.16 -2.98
C ALA A 20 -7.71 -12.90 -3.07
N ARG A 21 -6.67 -12.81 -2.24
CA ARG A 21 -5.65 -11.75 -2.34
C ARG A 21 -4.68 -12.10 -3.48
N PRO A 22 -4.08 -11.11 -4.16
CA PRO A 22 -3.05 -11.40 -5.15
C PRO A 22 -1.87 -12.17 -4.53
N LEU A 23 -1.20 -12.98 -5.36
CA LEU A 23 0.01 -13.69 -4.94
C LEU A 23 1.16 -12.74 -4.71
N GLU A 24 2.00 -13.10 -3.74
CA GLU A 24 3.25 -12.38 -3.43
C GLU A 24 4.46 -13.03 -4.14
N PRO A 25 5.61 -12.33 -4.24
CA PRO A 25 6.78 -12.82 -4.99
C PRO A 25 7.30 -14.20 -4.54
N GLY A 26 7.14 -14.52 -3.26
CA GLY A 26 7.51 -15.82 -2.69
C GLY A 26 6.61 -16.99 -3.10
N GLN A 27 5.47 -16.72 -3.73
CA GLN A 27 4.40 -17.70 -4.01
C GLN A 27 4.27 -18.06 -5.49
N ALA A 28 5.35 -17.92 -6.27
CA ALA A 28 5.37 -18.20 -7.70
C ALA A 28 4.94 -19.64 -8.04
N GLU A 29 5.21 -20.61 -7.16
CA GLU A 29 4.81 -22.02 -7.30
C GLU A 29 3.27 -22.22 -7.31
N LEU A 30 2.51 -21.22 -6.85
CA LEU A 30 1.05 -21.29 -6.78
C LEU A 30 0.37 -20.60 -7.97
N LEU A 31 1.16 -20.19 -8.97
CA LEU A 31 0.67 -19.57 -10.20
C LEU A 31 0.43 -20.67 -11.24
N VAL A 32 -0.82 -21.04 -11.46
CA VAL A 32 -1.21 -22.11 -12.39
C VAL A 32 -1.56 -21.53 -13.76
N ALA A 33 -1.31 -22.31 -14.82
CA ALA A 33 -1.66 -22.01 -16.22
C ALA A 33 -0.99 -20.78 -16.85
N ARG A 34 0.03 -20.20 -16.19
CA ARG A 34 0.75 -19.01 -16.67
C ARG A 34 2.23 -19.25 -16.87
N ASP A 35 2.65 -20.50 -16.92
CA ASP A 35 4.07 -20.88 -16.98
C ASP A 35 4.74 -20.45 -18.27
N GLU A 36 4.04 -20.50 -19.40
CA GLU A 36 4.61 -20.06 -20.67
C GLU A 36 4.89 -18.55 -20.66
N LEU A 37 3.94 -17.75 -20.17
CA LEU A 37 4.08 -16.29 -20.06
C LEU A 37 5.17 -15.92 -19.05
N SER A 38 5.15 -16.56 -17.88
CA SER A 38 6.12 -16.30 -16.82
C SER A 38 7.55 -16.69 -17.25
N ALA A 39 7.72 -17.82 -17.94
CA ALA A 39 9.00 -18.25 -18.48
C ALA A 39 9.49 -17.31 -19.60
N ARG A 40 8.60 -16.87 -20.49
CA ARG A 40 8.93 -15.91 -21.55
C ARG A 40 9.41 -14.58 -20.98
N TRP A 41 8.71 -14.04 -19.99
CA TRP A 41 9.10 -12.77 -19.36
C TRP A 41 10.35 -12.91 -18.49
N SER A 42 10.53 -14.03 -17.77
CA SER A 42 11.78 -14.34 -17.07
C SER A 42 12.98 -14.36 -18.02
N ARG A 43 12.83 -14.89 -19.24
CA ARG A 43 13.87 -14.82 -20.28
C ARG A 43 14.17 -13.38 -20.69
N PHE A 44 13.17 -12.53 -20.88
CA PHE A 44 13.42 -11.12 -21.22
C PHE A 44 14.20 -10.39 -20.14
N LEU A 45 13.86 -10.65 -18.87
CA LEU A 45 14.52 -10.07 -17.70
C LEU A 45 15.99 -10.54 -17.57
N LYS A 46 16.25 -11.83 -17.76
CA LYS A 46 17.58 -12.43 -17.65
C LYS A 46 18.48 -12.10 -18.84
N ASN A 47 17.92 -12.08 -20.05
CA ASN A 47 18.66 -11.78 -21.28
C ASN A 47 18.84 -10.28 -21.52
N ARG A 48 18.38 -9.42 -20.61
CA ARG A 48 18.46 -7.96 -20.69
C ARG A 48 17.86 -7.41 -21.99
N THR A 49 16.71 -7.93 -22.40
CA THR A 49 15.98 -7.42 -23.57
C THR A 49 14.87 -6.49 -23.10
N PRO A 50 15.02 -5.16 -23.18
CA PRO A 50 13.97 -4.23 -22.80
C PRO A 50 12.78 -4.39 -23.73
N ARG A 51 11.58 -4.43 -23.14
CA ARG A 51 10.33 -4.68 -23.87
C ARG A 51 9.18 -3.94 -23.21
N LEU A 52 8.31 -3.39 -24.04
CA LEU A 52 7.03 -2.83 -23.62
C LEU A 52 5.92 -3.84 -23.92
N ILE A 53 5.24 -4.30 -22.87
CA ILE A 53 4.25 -5.38 -22.94
C ILE A 53 2.90 -4.86 -22.49
N LEU A 54 1.88 -5.13 -23.30
CA LEU A 54 0.49 -4.86 -22.97
C LEU A 54 -0.17 -6.14 -22.46
N LEU A 55 -0.62 -6.14 -21.21
CA LEU A 55 -1.29 -7.27 -20.59
C LEU A 55 -2.80 -6.99 -20.49
N ILE A 56 -3.61 -7.73 -21.24
CA ILE A 56 -5.06 -7.57 -21.26
C ILE A 56 -5.68 -8.73 -20.48
N GLY A 57 -6.59 -8.42 -19.56
CA GLY A 57 -7.35 -9.45 -18.86
C GLY A 57 -8.43 -8.88 -17.97
N GLU A 58 -9.47 -9.68 -17.72
CA GLU A 58 -10.57 -9.25 -16.87
C GLU A 58 -10.13 -9.07 -15.41
N ARG A 59 -10.96 -8.38 -14.62
CA ARG A 59 -10.70 -8.23 -13.19
C ARG A 59 -10.77 -9.60 -12.50
N GLY A 60 -9.72 -9.92 -11.74
CA GLY A 60 -9.64 -11.21 -11.03
C GLY A 60 -9.09 -12.38 -11.85
N SER A 61 -8.60 -12.12 -13.07
CA SER A 61 -7.93 -13.11 -13.94
C SER A 61 -6.52 -13.51 -13.49
N GLY A 62 -5.95 -12.81 -12.50
CA GLY A 62 -4.61 -13.09 -11.96
C GLY A 62 -3.49 -12.17 -12.48
N ARG A 63 -3.80 -11.11 -13.25
CA ARG A 63 -2.84 -10.11 -13.76
C ARG A 63 -1.84 -9.63 -12.69
N SER A 64 -2.36 -9.08 -11.59
CA SER A 64 -1.52 -8.54 -10.50
C SER A 64 -0.72 -9.63 -9.80
N SER A 65 -1.23 -10.85 -9.73
CA SER A 65 -0.51 -12.01 -9.16
C SER A 65 0.66 -12.41 -10.05
N LEU A 66 0.47 -12.48 -11.37
CA LEU A 66 1.53 -12.76 -12.34
C LEU A 66 2.65 -11.73 -12.23
N MET A 67 2.31 -10.43 -12.24
CA MET A 67 3.31 -9.35 -12.16
C MET A 67 4.10 -9.39 -10.84
N ARG A 68 3.44 -9.67 -9.71
CA ARG A 68 4.11 -9.80 -8.41
C ARG A 68 4.98 -11.03 -8.31
N CYS A 69 4.55 -12.19 -8.82
CA CYS A 69 5.40 -13.38 -8.86
C CYS A 69 6.66 -13.15 -9.72
N MET A 70 6.55 -12.37 -10.81
CA MET A 70 7.68 -12.04 -11.67
C MET A 70 8.72 -11.13 -11.03
N SER A 71 8.35 -10.35 -10.01
CA SER A 71 9.33 -9.52 -9.30
C SER A 71 10.48 -10.32 -8.68
N ARG A 72 10.25 -11.59 -8.29
CA ARG A 72 11.27 -12.47 -7.72
C ARG A 72 12.42 -12.76 -8.69
N GLU A 73 12.16 -12.71 -9.99
CA GLU A 73 13.14 -12.98 -11.04
C GLU A 73 14.05 -11.77 -11.30
N THR A 74 13.75 -10.60 -10.72
CA THR A 74 14.47 -9.34 -10.92
C THR A 74 15.08 -8.82 -9.64
N SER A 75 16.20 -8.11 -9.76
CA SER A 75 16.83 -7.41 -8.64
C SER A 75 16.00 -6.21 -8.14
N LYS A 76 15.38 -5.47 -9.06
CA LYS A 76 14.50 -4.33 -8.76
C LYS A 76 13.19 -4.44 -9.54
N SER A 77 12.08 -4.35 -8.82
CA SER A 77 10.74 -4.35 -9.37
C SER A 77 9.92 -3.20 -8.83
N VAL A 78 9.14 -2.55 -9.68
CA VAL A 78 8.19 -1.50 -9.30
C VAL A 78 6.79 -1.93 -9.72
N HIS A 79 5.84 -1.80 -8.81
CA HIS A 79 4.44 -2.09 -9.05
C HIS A 79 3.60 -0.90 -8.60
N LEU A 80 2.99 -0.22 -9.56
CA LEU A 80 2.12 0.92 -9.31
C LEU A 80 0.67 0.49 -9.49
N ASP A 81 -0.11 0.53 -8.41
CA ASP A 81 -1.54 0.18 -8.39
C ASP A 81 -2.46 1.38 -8.10
N MET A 82 -1.90 2.45 -7.52
CA MET A 82 -2.61 3.68 -7.20
C MET A 82 -2.46 4.70 -8.32
N PHE A 83 -3.58 5.17 -8.87
CA PHE A 83 -3.53 6.23 -9.87
C PHE A 83 -3.39 7.61 -9.19
N PRO A 84 -2.42 8.46 -9.60
CA PRO A 84 -2.22 9.78 -9.00
C PRO A 84 -3.43 10.71 -9.18
N THR A 85 -3.62 11.66 -8.27
CA THR A 85 -4.74 12.63 -8.35
C THR A 85 -4.42 13.85 -9.21
N GLU A 86 -3.16 14.26 -9.29
CA GLU A 86 -2.70 15.44 -10.02
C GLU A 86 -1.44 15.15 -10.83
N ASN A 87 -1.27 15.86 -11.95
CA ASN A 87 -0.10 15.76 -12.84
C ASN A 87 0.32 14.31 -13.14
N HIS A 88 -0.62 13.49 -13.62
CA HIS A 88 -0.49 12.03 -13.76
C HIS A 88 0.83 11.55 -14.35
N SER A 89 1.27 12.09 -15.50
CA SER A 89 2.51 11.67 -16.15
C SER A 89 3.74 11.97 -15.28
N HIS A 90 3.84 13.18 -14.74
CA HIS A 90 4.96 13.54 -13.86
C HIS A 90 4.95 12.71 -12.58
N SER A 91 3.78 12.53 -11.96
CA SER A 91 3.62 11.77 -10.72
C SER A 91 3.99 10.30 -10.88
N ILE A 92 3.59 9.66 -11.98
CA ILE A 92 4.00 8.27 -12.30
C ILE A 92 5.52 8.19 -12.47
N LEU A 93 6.14 9.09 -13.26
CA LEU A 93 7.60 9.09 -13.43
C LEU A 93 8.35 9.36 -12.13
N ASN A 94 7.81 10.25 -11.29
CA ASN A 94 8.36 10.52 -9.97
C ASN A 94 8.31 9.28 -9.07
N GLU A 95 7.19 8.57 -9.04
CA GLU A 95 7.06 7.35 -8.24
C GLU A 95 7.99 6.23 -8.75
N LEU A 96 8.15 6.10 -10.07
CA LEU A 96 9.15 5.23 -10.67
C LEU A 96 10.58 5.63 -10.27
N PHE A 97 10.88 6.93 -10.27
CA PHE A 97 12.19 7.44 -9.85
C PHE A 97 12.49 7.13 -8.38
N VAL A 98 11.52 7.41 -7.50
CA VAL A 98 11.67 7.20 -6.06
C VAL A 98 11.85 5.72 -5.71
N SER A 99 11.08 4.85 -6.35
CA SER A 99 11.18 3.41 -6.13
C SER A 99 12.46 2.79 -6.69
N MET A 100 13.01 3.34 -7.78
CA MET A 100 14.21 2.81 -8.43
C MET A 100 15.51 3.38 -7.89
N ILE A 101 15.62 4.70 -7.75
CA ILE A 101 16.85 5.42 -7.42
C ILE A 101 16.81 5.90 -5.96
N GLY A 102 15.77 6.65 -5.59
CA GLY A 102 15.61 7.22 -4.25
C GLY A 102 14.98 8.62 -4.25
N PHE A 103 15.13 9.36 -3.14
CA PHE A 103 14.34 10.56 -2.86
C PHE A 103 14.89 11.89 -3.45
N ASP A 104 16.02 11.88 -4.17
CA ASP A 104 16.57 13.08 -4.81
C ASP A 104 15.90 13.33 -6.17
N VAL A 105 14.65 13.78 -6.13
CA VAL A 105 13.81 13.94 -7.32
C VAL A 105 14.05 15.31 -7.98
N PRO A 106 14.51 15.35 -9.24
CA PRO A 106 14.60 16.60 -10.00
C PRO A 106 13.24 17.24 -10.27
N SER A 107 13.21 18.55 -10.48
CA SER A 107 11.96 19.28 -10.78
C SER A 107 11.48 19.12 -12.23
N SER A 108 12.34 18.65 -13.14
CA SER A 108 12.04 18.51 -14.58
C SER A 108 11.77 17.06 -14.97
N THR A 109 10.70 16.82 -15.75
CA THR A 109 10.35 15.50 -16.29
C THR A 109 11.45 14.89 -17.16
N GLN A 110 12.12 15.72 -17.95
CA GLN A 110 13.19 15.28 -18.85
C GLN A 110 14.42 14.82 -18.07
N GLU A 111 14.74 15.53 -16.98
CA GLU A 111 15.85 15.17 -16.11
C GLU A 111 15.55 13.86 -15.38
N ILE A 112 14.33 13.69 -14.84
CA ILE A 112 13.87 12.43 -14.24
C ILE A 112 14.04 11.27 -15.23
N ALA A 113 13.56 11.43 -16.47
CA ALA A 113 13.68 10.41 -17.50
C ALA A 113 15.14 10.11 -17.83
N SER A 114 15.99 11.12 -17.99
CA SER A 114 17.42 10.93 -18.29
C SER A 114 18.16 10.17 -17.19
N ARG A 115 17.93 10.52 -15.91
CA ARG A 115 18.53 9.85 -14.77
C ARG A 115 18.01 8.42 -14.61
N LEU A 116 16.73 8.17 -14.87
CA LEU A 116 16.16 6.82 -14.92
C LEU A 116 16.84 5.97 -16.00
N VAL A 117 16.99 6.50 -17.22
CA VAL A 117 17.68 5.79 -18.32
C VAL A 117 19.11 5.44 -17.88
N SER A 118 19.89 6.43 -17.45
CA SER A 118 21.27 6.20 -16.99
C SER A 118 21.36 5.21 -15.83
N PHE A 119 20.39 5.21 -14.91
CA PHE A 119 20.34 4.24 -13.82
C PHE A 119 20.05 2.82 -14.33
N THR A 120 19.09 2.67 -15.25
CA THR A 120 18.73 1.36 -15.82
C THR A 120 19.83 0.77 -16.71
N GLU A 121 20.60 1.61 -17.40
CA GLU A 121 21.75 1.17 -18.21
C GLU A 121 22.91 0.65 -17.36
N ASN A 122 23.23 1.36 -16.28
CA ASN A 122 24.33 1.01 -15.37
C ASN A 122 23.97 -0.08 -14.35
N LEU A 123 22.76 -0.62 -14.41
CA LEU A 123 22.33 -1.68 -13.48
C LEU A 123 22.98 -3.01 -13.87
N ASP A 124 23.74 -3.58 -12.93
CA ASP A 124 24.35 -4.91 -13.09
C ASP A 124 23.35 -6.03 -12.77
N GLY A 125 23.24 -7.01 -13.66
CA GLY A 125 22.36 -8.18 -13.51
C GLY A 125 21.12 -8.13 -14.39
N SER A 126 19.99 -8.62 -13.85
CA SER A 126 18.69 -8.61 -14.52
C SER A 126 18.17 -7.19 -14.68
N ILE A 127 17.57 -6.87 -15.82
CA ILE A 127 16.89 -5.59 -16.00
C ILE A 127 15.68 -5.46 -15.07
N PRO A 128 15.30 -4.25 -14.67
CA PRO A 128 14.18 -4.04 -13.77
C PRO A 128 12.83 -4.32 -14.43
N LEU A 129 11.87 -4.72 -13.59
CA LEU A 129 10.48 -4.91 -13.97
C LEU A 129 9.64 -3.73 -13.50
N ILE A 130 8.98 -3.04 -14.43
CA ILE A 130 8.04 -1.97 -14.12
C ILE A 130 6.65 -2.46 -14.49
N SER A 131 5.73 -2.46 -13.53
CA SER A 131 4.34 -2.86 -13.74
C SER A 131 3.38 -1.73 -13.37
N LEU A 132 2.52 -1.38 -14.32
CA LEU A 132 1.50 -0.34 -14.18
C LEU A 132 0.12 -1.00 -14.22
N ASP A 133 -0.58 -1.04 -13.09
CA ASP A 133 -1.87 -1.73 -12.95
C ASP A 133 -2.92 -0.78 -12.35
N PHE A 134 -3.64 -0.04 -13.21
CA PHE A 134 -4.62 0.96 -12.76
C PHE A 134 -6.06 0.48 -13.04
N PRO A 135 -6.69 -0.26 -12.09
CA PRO A 135 -8.01 -0.85 -12.33
C PRO A 135 -9.16 0.15 -12.28
N ASN A 136 -9.00 1.30 -11.62
CA ASN A 136 -10.09 2.23 -11.30
C ASN A 136 -10.17 3.45 -12.24
N VAL A 137 -9.44 3.43 -13.36
CA VAL A 137 -9.30 4.57 -14.27
C VAL A 137 -9.98 4.29 -15.60
N ASP A 138 -10.63 5.30 -16.17
CA ASP A 138 -11.23 5.19 -17.50
C ASP A 138 -10.16 4.93 -18.57
N GLY A 139 -10.48 4.06 -19.54
CA GLY A 139 -9.53 3.64 -20.57
C GLY A 139 -9.05 4.80 -21.46
N SER A 140 -9.92 5.74 -21.77
CA SER A 140 -9.59 6.95 -22.54
C SER A 140 -8.58 7.83 -21.81
N HIS A 141 -8.82 8.12 -20.52
CA HIS A 141 -7.91 8.94 -19.72
C HIS A 141 -6.56 8.26 -19.53
N LEU A 142 -6.57 6.95 -19.25
CA LEU A 142 -5.35 6.17 -19.16
C LEU A 142 -4.57 6.19 -20.48
N SER A 143 -5.25 6.10 -21.63
CA SER A 143 -4.59 6.15 -22.94
C SER A 143 -3.86 7.49 -23.18
N GLN A 144 -4.44 8.61 -22.76
CA GLN A 144 -3.82 9.94 -22.88
C GLN A 144 -2.56 10.04 -22.03
N VAL A 145 -2.62 9.57 -20.78
CA VAL A 145 -1.47 9.59 -19.86
C VAL A 145 -0.36 8.67 -20.37
N ILE A 146 -0.69 7.44 -20.78
CA ILE A 146 0.30 6.51 -21.35
C ILE A 146 0.90 7.07 -22.65
N SER A 147 0.12 7.73 -23.50
CA SER A 147 0.63 8.38 -24.71
C SER A 147 1.66 9.48 -24.45
N ASN A 148 1.63 10.10 -23.27
CA ASN A 148 2.64 11.07 -22.84
C ASN A 148 3.88 10.39 -22.20
N LEU A 149 3.68 9.22 -21.59
CA LEU A 149 4.73 8.47 -20.89
C LEU A 149 5.50 7.49 -21.77
N ILE A 150 4.94 7.12 -22.90
CA ILE A 150 5.47 6.12 -23.82
C ILE A 150 6.91 6.43 -24.27
N SER A 151 7.23 7.68 -24.61
CA SER A 151 8.58 8.06 -25.08
C SER A 151 9.65 7.92 -23.97
N PRO A 152 9.41 8.37 -22.73
CA PRO A 152 10.27 8.02 -21.60
C PRO A 152 10.39 6.51 -21.36
N LEU A 153 9.27 5.76 -21.40
CA LEU A 153 9.24 4.33 -21.08
C LEU A 153 10.02 3.47 -22.09
N GLU A 154 9.94 3.78 -23.38
CA GLU A 154 10.68 3.05 -24.44
C GLU A 154 12.19 3.22 -24.34
N ARG A 155 12.65 4.34 -23.76
CA ARG A 155 14.08 4.60 -23.56
C ARG A 155 14.68 3.85 -22.37
N LEU A 156 13.84 3.34 -21.47
CA LEU A 156 14.32 2.63 -20.28
C LEU A 156 14.82 1.24 -20.66
N ASN A 157 15.97 0.84 -20.11
CA ASN A 157 16.45 -0.53 -20.23
C ASN A 157 15.73 -1.43 -19.20
N ALA A 158 14.41 -1.60 -19.37
CA ALA A 158 13.52 -2.29 -18.45
C ALA A 158 12.45 -3.11 -19.21
N VAL A 159 11.85 -4.08 -18.52
CA VAL A 159 10.59 -4.68 -18.99
C VAL A 159 9.46 -3.90 -18.36
N VAL A 160 8.68 -3.21 -19.19
CA VAL A 160 7.53 -2.40 -18.77
C VAL A 160 6.25 -3.11 -19.15
N ILE A 161 5.42 -3.42 -18.17
CA ILE A 161 4.14 -4.11 -18.35
C ILE A 161 3.02 -3.16 -17.99
N ILE A 162 2.10 -2.93 -18.92
CA ILE A 162 0.89 -2.15 -18.70
C ILE A 162 -0.31 -3.09 -18.69
N SER A 163 -0.99 -3.14 -17.56
CA SER A 163 -2.13 -4.02 -17.31
C SER A 163 -3.45 -3.29 -17.59
N LEU A 164 -4.29 -3.86 -18.47
CA LEU A 164 -5.57 -3.30 -18.89
C LEU A 164 -6.71 -4.32 -18.74
N SER A 165 -7.90 -3.81 -18.40
CA SER A 165 -9.14 -4.57 -18.56
C SER A 165 -9.57 -4.62 -20.03
N THR A 166 -10.43 -5.58 -20.38
CA THR A 166 -11.04 -5.67 -21.71
C THR A 166 -11.78 -4.38 -22.10
N GLU A 167 -12.46 -3.76 -21.13
CA GLU A 167 -13.18 -2.50 -21.29
C GLU A 167 -12.22 -1.33 -21.59
N GLN A 168 -11.12 -1.23 -20.83
CA GLN A 168 -10.11 -0.20 -21.04
C GLN A 168 -9.43 -0.37 -22.40
N ARG A 169 -9.10 -1.61 -22.78
CA ARG A 169 -8.47 -1.94 -24.06
C ARG A 169 -9.33 -1.55 -25.26
N ALA A 170 -10.66 -1.63 -25.16
CA ALA A 170 -11.57 -1.25 -26.23
C ALA A 170 -11.54 0.27 -26.54
N GLN A 171 -11.19 1.09 -25.55
CA GLN A 171 -11.12 2.55 -25.67
C GLN A 171 -9.76 3.05 -26.17
N TRP A 172 -8.75 2.18 -26.26
CA TRP A 172 -7.40 2.56 -26.67
C TRP A 172 -7.26 2.66 -28.20
N PRO A 173 -6.66 3.74 -28.73
CA PRO A 173 -6.42 3.86 -30.16
C PRO A 173 -5.41 2.82 -30.66
N THR A 174 -5.61 2.31 -31.87
CA THR A 174 -4.73 1.30 -32.49
C THR A 174 -3.30 1.81 -32.69
N SER A 175 -3.14 3.13 -32.91
CA SER A 175 -1.83 3.78 -32.99
C SER A 175 -1.00 3.58 -31.73
N LEU A 176 -1.60 3.69 -30.53
CA LEU A 176 -0.91 3.49 -29.27
C LEU A 176 -0.57 2.02 -29.04
N VAL A 177 -1.50 1.10 -29.33
CA VAL A 177 -1.30 -0.35 -29.15
C VAL A 177 -0.18 -0.88 -30.04
N THR A 178 -0.02 -0.33 -31.26
CA THR A 178 1.03 -0.74 -32.21
C THR A 178 2.44 -0.40 -31.72
N ARG A 179 2.57 0.50 -30.74
CA ARG A 179 3.87 0.85 -30.13
C ARG A 179 4.36 -0.18 -29.12
N PHE A 180 3.50 -1.10 -28.69
CA PHE A 180 3.87 -2.16 -27.75
C PHE A 180 4.49 -3.32 -28.53
N ASP A 181 5.61 -3.85 -28.04
CA ASP A 181 6.31 -4.98 -28.67
C ASP A 181 5.46 -6.26 -28.63
N HIS A 182 4.74 -6.45 -27.52
CA HIS A 182 3.93 -7.64 -27.28
C HIS A 182 2.58 -7.26 -26.67
N THR A 183 1.52 -7.91 -27.16
CA THR A 183 0.19 -7.84 -26.56
C THR A 183 -0.21 -9.24 -26.12
N GLU A 184 -0.34 -9.45 -24.81
CA GLU A 184 -0.67 -10.73 -24.20
C GLU A 184 -2.07 -10.67 -23.60
N VAL A 185 -2.90 -11.67 -23.88
CA VAL A 185 -4.28 -11.76 -23.36
C VAL A 185 -4.37 -12.92 -22.38
N ILE A 186 -4.74 -12.60 -21.13
CA ILE A 186 -4.99 -13.57 -20.07
C ILE A 186 -6.41 -14.10 -20.19
N GLN A 187 -6.53 -15.32 -20.70
CA GLN A 187 -7.80 -16.05 -20.81
C GLN A 187 -8.25 -16.63 -19.46
N PRO A 188 -9.55 -16.88 -19.24
CA PRO A 188 -10.03 -17.64 -18.09
C PRO A 188 -9.41 -19.05 -18.01
N LEU A 189 -9.35 -19.62 -16.81
CA LEU A 189 -8.80 -20.96 -16.59
C LEU A 189 -9.73 -22.05 -17.12
N GLN A 190 -9.15 -23.11 -17.67
CA GLN A 190 -9.85 -24.34 -18.03
C GLN A 190 -10.15 -25.19 -16.80
N ALA A 191 -11.03 -26.19 -16.95
CA ALA A 191 -11.42 -27.07 -15.85
C ALA A 191 -10.21 -27.77 -15.19
N ASP A 192 -9.29 -28.30 -16.00
CA ASP A 192 -8.07 -28.96 -15.52
C ASP A 192 -7.18 -27.99 -14.72
N GLU A 193 -7.06 -26.75 -15.19
CA GLU A 193 -6.26 -25.71 -14.55
C GLU A 193 -6.90 -25.21 -13.25
N VAL A 194 -8.24 -25.16 -13.18
CA VAL A 194 -8.97 -24.84 -11.94
C VAL A 194 -8.76 -25.94 -10.90
N LYS A 195 -8.79 -27.21 -11.32
CA LYS A 195 -8.47 -28.34 -10.45
C LYS A 195 -7.06 -28.22 -9.88
N GLU A 196 -6.06 -28.04 -10.74
CA GLU A 196 -4.66 -27.86 -10.32
C GLU A 196 -4.49 -26.65 -9.37
N LEU A 197 -5.18 -25.55 -9.66
CA LEU A 197 -5.19 -24.36 -8.80
C LEU A 197 -5.75 -24.65 -7.40
N CYS A 198 -6.79 -25.48 -7.28
CA CYS A 198 -7.36 -25.84 -5.98
C CYS A 198 -6.43 -26.78 -5.21
N GLU A 199 -5.85 -27.75 -5.90
CA GLU A 199 -4.90 -28.71 -5.34
C GLU A 199 -3.64 -28.01 -4.81
N ALA A 200 -3.06 -27.09 -5.59
CA ALA A 200 -1.91 -26.29 -5.17
C ALA A 200 -2.19 -25.45 -3.91
N ARG A 201 -3.40 -24.90 -3.78
CA ARG A 201 -3.82 -24.14 -2.59
C ARG A 201 -3.93 -25.04 -1.36
N ILE A 202 -4.53 -26.21 -1.50
CA ILE A 202 -4.69 -27.15 -0.40
C ILE A 202 -3.34 -27.74 0.01
N ALA A 203 -2.45 -28.04 -0.93
CA ALA A 203 -1.09 -28.51 -0.66
C ALA A 203 -0.26 -27.52 0.18
N THR A 204 -0.59 -26.22 0.13
CA THR A 204 0.06 -25.21 0.99
C THR A 204 -0.26 -25.42 2.48
N THR A 205 -1.43 -25.99 2.79
CA THR A 205 -1.94 -26.12 4.17
C THR A 205 -1.98 -27.57 4.66
N SER A 206 -2.17 -28.52 3.74
CA SER A 206 -2.29 -29.96 4.00
C SER A 206 -1.10 -30.70 3.38
N LYS A 207 -0.60 -31.70 4.11
CA LYS A 207 0.38 -32.67 3.58
C LYS A 207 -0.27 -33.86 2.90
N LEU A 208 -1.59 -34.01 3.04
CA LEU A 208 -2.37 -35.06 2.40
C LEU A 208 -2.65 -34.64 0.95
N GLY A 209 -2.42 -35.55 0.01
CA GLY A 209 -2.87 -35.38 -1.37
C GLY A 209 -4.38 -35.28 -1.38
N TRP A 210 -4.88 -34.19 -1.95
CA TRP A 210 -6.30 -33.98 -2.18
C TRP A 210 -6.49 -33.71 -3.67
N SER A 211 -7.51 -34.32 -4.25
CA SER A 211 -7.94 -34.07 -5.62
C SER A 211 -9.40 -33.67 -5.58
N MET A 212 -9.76 -32.67 -6.37
CA MET A 212 -11.14 -32.22 -6.48
C MET A 212 -11.99 -33.29 -7.19
N ASN A 213 -13.22 -33.53 -6.69
CA ASN A 213 -14.19 -34.38 -7.37
C ASN A 213 -14.71 -33.68 -8.64
N GLU A 214 -15.03 -34.46 -9.68
CA GLU A 214 -15.51 -33.97 -10.98
C GLU A 214 -16.85 -33.22 -10.84
N ASP A 215 -17.80 -33.74 -10.06
CA ASP A 215 -19.09 -33.06 -9.82
C ASP A 215 -18.90 -31.68 -9.17
N ALA A 216 -17.94 -31.58 -8.25
CA ALA A 216 -17.61 -30.32 -7.60
C ALA A 216 -16.90 -29.37 -8.57
N LEU A 217 -16.03 -29.88 -9.43
CA LEU A 217 -15.33 -29.10 -10.44
C LEU A 217 -16.33 -28.49 -11.45
N ASP A 218 -17.28 -29.28 -11.94
CA ASP A 218 -18.32 -28.83 -12.85
C ASP A 218 -19.19 -27.73 -12.23
N TYR A 219 -19.59 -27.91 -10.96
CA TYR A 219 -20.32 -26.89 -10.22
C TYR A 219 -19.53 -25.58 -10.05
N VAL A 220 -18.24 -25.68 -9.72
CA VAL A 220 -17.38 -24.50 -9.60
C VAL A 220 -17.18 -23.83 -10.96
N MET A 221 -16.99 -24.60 -12.03
CA MET A 221 -16.83 -24.06 -13.39
C MET A 221 -18.10 -23.34 -13.86
N ASP A 222 -19.29 -23.92 -13.65
CA ASP A 222 -20.57 -23.31 -14.02
C ASP A 222 -20.79 -21.97 -13.30
N LYS A 223 -20.53 -21.91 -11.99
CA LYS A 223 -20.72 -20.67 -11.21
C LYS A 223 -19.64 -19.61 -11.44
N THR A 224 -18.41 -19.99 -11.81
CA THR A 224 -17.27 -19.05 -11.82
C THR A 224 -16.78 -18.69 -13.22
N GLY A 225 -17.08 -19.50 -14.24
CA GLY A 225 -16.60 -19.33 -15.60
C GLY A 225 -15.07 -19.33 -15.71
N GLY A 226 -14.37 -20.02 -14.81
CA GLY A 226 -12.90 -20.12 -14.83
C GLY A 226 -12.16 -18.88 -14.33
N SER A 227 -12.83 -17.91 -13.70
CA SER A 227 -12.16 -16.74 -13.10
C SER A 227 -11.50 -17.12 -11.75
N PRO A 228 -10.17 -17.01 -11.61
CA PRO A 228 -9.47 -17.39 -10.38
C PRO A 228 -10.02 -16.68 -9.13
N TYR A 229 -10.35 -15.39 -9.23
CA TYR A 229 -10.90 -14.64 -8.10
C TYR A 229 -12.27 -15.18 -7.64
N LYS A 230 -13.16 -15.50 -8.60
CA LYS A 230 -14.48 -16.07 -8.29
C LYS A 230 -14.35 -17.47 -7.71
N VAL A 231 -13.48 -18.31 -8.27
CA VAL A 231 -13.15 -19.65 -7.75
C VAL A 231 -12.67 -19.59 -6.30
N MET A 232 -11.67 -18.75 -6.01
CA MET A 232 -11.13 -18.61 -4.65
C MET A 232 -12.17 -18.12 -3.64
N ARG A 233 -13.08 -17.24 -4.08
CA ARG A 233 -14.14 -16.73 -3.20
C ARG A 233 -15.19 -17.78 -2.92
N LEU A 234 -15.68 -18.47 -3.95
CA LEU A 234 -16.69 -19.50 -3.82
C LEU A 234 -16.19 -20.69 -2.99
N LEU A 235 -14.96 -21.17 -3.24
CA LEU A 235 -14.38 -22.25 -2.43
C LEU A 235 -14.14 -21.85 -0.99
N ARG A 236 -13.74 -20.59 -0.74
CA ARG A 236 -13.65 -20.09 0.64
C ARG A 236 -14.99 -20.17 1.34
N GLU A 237 -16.05 -19.66 0.70
CA GLU A 237 -17.41 -19.67 1.23
C GLU A 237 -17.87 -21.11 1.53
N ILE A 238 -17.63 -22.07 0.61
CA ILE A 238 -17.97 -23.49 0.85
C ILE A 238 -17.18 -24.08 2.02
N VAL A 239 -15.87 -23.84 2.11
CA VAL A 239 -15.03 -24.36 3.21
C VAL A 239 -15.43 -23.76 4.56
N ASP A 240 -15.77 -22.48 4.58
CA ASP A 240 -16.22 -21.81 5.81
C ASP A 240 -17.61 -22.34 6.24
N ASP A 241 -18.51 -22.62 5.28
CA ASP A 241 -19.81 -23.24 5.52
C ASP A 241 -19.68 -24.69 6.02
N GLU A 242 -18.81 -25.51 5.43
CA GLU A 242 -18.54 -26.89 5.88
C GLU A 242 -17.93 -26.92 7.29
N ARG A 243 -17.15 -25.89 7.65
CA ARG A 243 -16.58 -25.75 9.00
C ARG A 243 -17.61 -25.29 10.03
N ALA A 244 -18.55 -24.44 9.63
CA ALA A 244 -19.62 -23.95 10.50
C ALA A 244 -20.69 -25.02 10.73
N ASN A 245 -21.01 -25.78 9.68
CA ASN A 245 -21.99 -26.87 9.68
C ASN A 245 -21.30 -28.17 9.22
N PRO A 246 -20.54 -28.84 10.10
CA PRO A 246 -19.97 -30.13 9.77
C PRO A 246 -21.11 -31.08 9.41
N ARG A 247 -21.11 -31.60 8.17
CA ARG A 247 -22.10 -32.60 7.74
C ARG A 247 -21.97 -33.80 8.68
N GLU A 248 -23.11 -34.33 9.11
CA GLU A 248 -23.11 -35.58 9.87
C GLU A 248 -22.40 -36.63 9.03
N ILE A 249 -21.35 -37.22 9.59
CA ILE A 249 -20.65 -38.35 8.98
C ILE A 249 -21.71 -39.47 8.97
N GLN A 250 -22.29 -39.72 7.79
CA GLN A 250 -22.99 -40.98 7.58
C GLN A 250 -21.90 -42.04 7.63
N TYR A 251 -21.79 -42.70 8.77
CA TYR A 251 -21.13 -43.99 8.79
C TYR A 251 -21.96 -44.84 7.85
N ASP A 252 -21.38 -45.28 6.73
CA ASP A 252 -21.91 -46.46 6.08
C ASP A 252 -21.97 -47.51 7.19
N ASP A 253 -23.18 -47.88 7.59
CA ASP A 253 -23.38 -48.99 8.50
C ASP A 253 -22.67 -50.17 7.84
N LEU A 254 -21.47 -50.48 8.33
CA LEU A 254 -20.76 -51.68 7.93
C LEU A 254 -21.75 -52.80 8.19
N GLU A 255 -22.26 -53.42 7.12
CA GLU A 255 -23.16 -54.56 7.22
C GLU A 255 -22.45 -55.59 8.13
N VAL A 256 -22.92 -55.64 9.39
CA VAL A 256 -22.30 -56.38 10.49
C VAL A 256 -22.26 -57.88 10.18
N ASP A 257 -23.02 -58.32 9.19
CA ASP A 257 -23.18 -59.70 8.76
C ASP A 257 -21.89 -60.30 8.17
N THR A 258 -20.99 -59.53 7.55
CA THR A 258 -19.75 -60.09 6.96
C THR A 258 -18.63 -60.34 7.97
N ILE A 259 -18.61 -59.60 9.09
CA ILE A 259 -17.56 -59.75 10.12
C ILE A 259 -17.85 -60.97 11.02
N GLN A 260 -19.14 -61.30 11.25
CA GLN A 260 -19.52 -62.48 12.02
C GLN A 260 -19.17 -63.79 11.31
N GLU A 261 -19.34 -63.87 9.98
CA GLU A 261 -18.95 -65.06 9.20
C GLU A 261 -17.42 -65.27 9.21
N GLU A 262 -16.60 -64.22 9.16
CA GLU A 262 -15.14 -64.37 9.23
C GLU A 262 -14.61 -64.77 10.61
N ILE A 263 -15.30 -64.36 11.70
CA ILE A 263 -14.93 -64.73 13.07
C ILE A 263 -15.32 -66.18 13.37
N GLU A 264 -16.46 -66.66 12.87
CA GLU A 264 -16.86 -68.08 12.96
C GLU A 264 -15.94 -68.99 12.13
N ASN A 265 -15.50 -68.52 10.96
CA ASN A 265 -14.55 -69.27 10.13
C ASN A 265 -13.14 -69.35 10.76
N LYS A 266 -12.69 -68.30 11.47
CA LYS A 266 -11.40 -68.32 12.21
C LYS A 266 -11.45 -69.17 13.48
N THR A 267 -12.58 -69.22 14.17
CA THR A 267 -12.72 -70.04 15.38
C THR A 267 -12.83 -71.54 15.08
N ASN A 268 -13.34 -71.90 13.89
CA ASN A 268 -13.30 -73.29 13.41
C ASN A 268 -11.88 -73.74 13.01
N HIS A 269 -11.06 -72.86 12.42
CA HIS A 269 -9.67 -73.18 12.10
C HIS A 269 -8.76 -73.38 13.33
N MET A 270 -9.11 -72.80 14.49
CA MET A 270 -8.30 -72.94 15.71
C MET A 270 -8.53 -74.27 16.46
N LYS A 271 -9.55 -75.06 16.08
CA LYS A 271 -9.83 -76.37 16.71
C LYS A 271 -9.15 -77.56 16.01
N GLU A 272 -8.56 -77.35 14.84
CA GLU A 272 -7.90 -78.41 14.07
C GLU A 272 -6.38 -78.48 14.27
N PHE A 273 -5.77 -77.51 14.96
CA PHE A 273 -4.32 -77.46 15.18
C PHE A 273 -3.83 -78.06 16.51
N ASP A 274 -4.73 -78.60 17.35
CA ASP A 274 -4.37 -79.21 18.64
C ASP A 274 -3.88 -80.67 18.51
N ALA A 275 -3.66 -81.12 17.28
CA ALA A 275 -3.08 -82.42 16.98
C ALA A 275 -2.12 -82.28 15.80
N ILE A 276 -0.86 -81.94 16.04
CA ILE A 276 0.33 -82.46 15.34
C ILE A 276 1.61 -81.84 15.96
N ASP A 277 2.48 -82.75 16.37
CA ASP A 277 3.92 -82.69 16.57
C ASP A 277 4.60 -81.70 17.52
N LYS A 278 5.11 -82.34 18.58
CA LYS A 278 6.43 -82.08 19.18
C LYS A 278 7.53 -82.27 18.13
N THR A 279 8.05 -81.20 17.56
CA THR A 279 9.48 -81.05 17.21
C THR A 279 9.70 -79.65 16.66
N LEU A 280 10.53 -78.82 17.31
CA LEU A 280 11.42 -77.81 16.72
C LEU A 280 12.20 -77.05 17.81
N ASP A 281 13.40 -76.61 17.42
CA ASP A 281 14.59 -76.34 18.22
C ASP A 281 14.56 -75.17 19.24
N PRO A 282 15.40 -75.22 20.30
CA PRO A 282 15.52 -74.18 21.31
C PRO A 282 16.65 -73.19 20.96
N GLN A 283 16.44 -72.25 20.03
CA GLN A 283 17.39 -71.14 19.83
C GLN A 283 16.68 -69.83 19.49
N ASN A 284 16.13 -69.19 20.52
CA ASN A 284 16.21 -67.74 20.77
C ASN A 284 15.36 -67.40 22.00
N SER A 285 15.87 -67.81 23.17
CA SER A 285 15.42 -67.26 24.44
C SER A 285 15.98 -65.85 24.58
N PHE A 286 15.08 -64.87 24.64
CA PHE A 286 15.40 -63.50 25.02
C PHE A 286 15.89 -63.52 26.48
N ASP A 287 17.19 -63.36 26.69
CA ASP A 287 17.80 -63.39 28.03
C ASP A 287 17.66 -62.01 28.69
N LEU A 288 16.73 -61.90 29.62
CA LEU A 288 16.44 -60.67 30.34
C LEU A 288 17.26 -60.66 31.64
N ASP A 289 18.41 -59.99 31.64
CA ASP A 289 19.30 -59.87 32.81
C ASP A 289 18.61 -59.11 33.97
N LEU A 290 17.96 -59.84 34.89
CA LEU A 290 17.26 -59.29 36.06
C LEU A 290 18.19 -58.52 37.02
N ASP A 291 19.50 -58.78 36.99
CA ASP A 291 20.48 -58.15 37.88
C ASP A 291 20.79 -56.69 37.51
N ARG A 292 20.49 -56.25 36.28
CA ARG A 292 20.63 -54.84 35.87
C ARG A 292 19.52 -53.94 36.43
N LEU A 293 18.36 -54.51 36.77
CA LEU A 293 17.21 -53.79 37.32
C LEU A 293 17.29 -53.58 38.84
N GLN A 294 18.15 -54.34 39.54
CA GLN A 294 18.31 -54.24 40.99
C GLN A 294 19.41 -53.24 41.42
N LYS A 295 20.18 -52.69 40.47
CA LYS A 295 21.13 -51.62 40.79
C LYS A 295 20.36 -50.31 41.01
N PRO A 296 20.51 -49.63 42.15
CA PRO A 296 19.87 -48.33 42.34
C PRO A 296 20.41 -47.34 41.28
N PRO A 297 19.56 -46.49 40.70
CA PRO A 297 20.00 -45.55 39.67
C PRO A 297 21.06 -44.60 40.24
N ALA A 298 22.07 -44.30 39.44
CA ALA A 298 23.09 -43.32 39.79
C ALA A 298 22.42 -41.96 40.09
N GLU A 299 22.84 -41.32 41.18
CA GLU A 299 22.38 -39.98 41.56
C GLU A 299 22.72 -38.98 40.45
N TYR A 300 21.73 -38.65 39.63
CA TYR A 300 21.74 -37.40 38.88
C TYR A 300 21.39 -36.28 39.86
N GLN A 301 22.35 -35.39 40.13
CA GLN A 301 22.07 -34.12 40.80
C GLN A 301 21.13 -33.30 39.92
N SER A 302 19.83 -33.37 40.23
CA SER A 302 18.84 -32.47 39.66
C SER A 302 19.11 -31.05 40.17
N PRO A 303 19.09 -30.02 39.32
CA PRO A 303 19.02 -28.64 39.81
C PRO A 303 17.73 -28.47 40.64
N PRO A 304 17.70 -27.53 41.60
CA PRO A 304 16.62 -27.45 42.58
C PRO A 304 15.26 -27.26 41.89
N PRO A 305 14.17 -27.81 42.48
CA PRO A 305 12.86 -27.79 41.86
C PRO A 305 12.38 -26.36 41.72
N VAL A 306 12.15 -25.93 40.47
CA VAL A 306 11.35 -24.73 40.18
C VAL A 306 9.93 -25.02 40.61
N SER A 307 9.41 -24.19 41.52
CA SER A 307 8.06 -24.29 42.06
C SER A 307 7.04 -24.43 40.93
N SER A 308 6.25 -25.50 40.98
CA SER A 308 5.19 -25.79 40.03
C SER A 308 4.08 -24.73 40.12
N MET A 309 4.11 -23.73 39.24
CA MET A 309 2.95 -22.91 38.93
C MET A 309 2.74 -22.87 37.41
N GLY A 310 2.00 -23.85 36.90
CA GLY A 310 1.34 -23.83 35.60
C GLY A 310 2.21 -23.73 34.34
N GLY A 311 1.57 -23.90 33.18
CA GLY A 311 2.19 -23.98 31.83
C GLY A 311 2.95 -22.74 31.34
N PHE A 312 3.18 -21.73 32.19
CA PHE A 312 3.97 -20.54 31.87
C PHE A 312 5.20 -20.35 32.77
N GLY A 313 5.55 -21.34 33.60
CA GLY A 313 6.70 -21.27 34.53
C GLY A 313 8.04 -20.93 33.87
N ALA A 314 8.24 -21.30 32.61
CA ALA A 314 9.45 -20.98 31.84
C ALA A 314 9.61 -19.47 31.56
N LEU A 315 8.51 -18.73 31.37
CA LEU A 315 8.53 -17.28 31.14
C LEU A 315 8.79 -16.51 32.44
N VAL A 316 8.28 -17.00 33.57
CA VAL A 316 8.52 -16.40 34.89
C VAL A 316 9.98 -16.59 35.32
N ALA A 317 10.58 -17.75 35.04
CA ALA A 317 12.01 -17.99 35.28
C ALA A 317 12.90 -17.05 34.45
N ARG A 318 12.56 -16.83 33.16
CA ARG A 318 13.25 -15.85 32.30
C ARG A 318 13.09 -14.40 32.77
N ASN A 319 11.90 -14.01 33.21
CA ASN A 319 11.68 -12.66 33.75
C ASN A 319 12.39 -12.42 35.09
N ARG A 320 12.64 -13.48 35.88
CA ARG A 320 13.46 -13.37 37.10
C ARG A 320 14.94 -13.14 36.79
N LEU A 321 15.49 -13.87 35.82
CA LEU A 321 16.88 -13.66 35.35
C LEU A 321 17.06 -12.25 34.75
N ASN A 322 16.10 -11.78 33.94
CA ASN A 322 16.16 -10.40 33.44
C ASN A 322 16.12 -9.34 34.55
N LYS A 323 15.43 -9.60 35.67
CA LYS A 323 15.35 -8.67 36.79
C LYS A 323 16.63 -8.63 37.63
N THR A 324 17.45 -9.69 37.58
CA THR A 324 18.78 -9.72 38.21
C THR A 324 19.84 -9.11 37.31
N ASP A 325 19.78 -9.38 36.01
CA ASP A 325 20.80 -8.94 35.04
C ASP A 325 20.60 -7.48 34.59
N ALA A 326 19.37 -6.98 34.59
CA ALA A 326 19.03 -5.59 34.26
C ALA A 326 17.86 -5.08 35.14
N PRO A 327 18.13 -4.60 36.36
CA PRO A 327 17.06 -4.07 37.21
C PRO A 327 16.41 -2.82 36.56
N PRO A 328 15.11 -2.57 36.82
CA PRO A 328 14.43 -1.38 36.32
C PRO A 328 15.16 -0.10 36.73
N PHE A 329 15.31 0.83 35.79
CA PHE A 329 16.02 2.09 35.98
C PHE A 329 15.42 2.91 37.12
N ASP A 330 16.14 3.02 38.24
CA ASP A 330 15.75 3.79 39.41
C ASP A 330 16.24 5.24 39.26
N LYS A 331 15.32 6.13 38.86
CA LYS A 331 15.59 7.56 38.63
C LYS A 331 16.17 8.28 39.84
N THR A 332 16.01 7.73 41.05
CA THR A 332 16.51 8.33 42.30
C THR A 332 17.96 7.99 42.61
N LYS A 333 18.49 6.91 42.03
CA LYS A 333 19.87 6.43 42.21
C LYS A 333 20.77 6.63 40.99
N ALA A 334 20.22 7.11 39.88
CA ALA A 334 20.98 7.35 38.66
C ALA A 334 21.85 8.61 38.82
N GLU A 335 23.18 8.45 38.82
CA GLU A 335 24.10 9.58 38.73
C GLU A 335 24.04 10.19 37.32
N TYR A 336 23.74 11.48 37.24
CA TYR A 336 23.83 12.23 36.00
C TYR A 336 25.30 12.44 35.66
N LYS A 337 25.86 11.61 34.77
CA LYS A 337 27.16 11.89 34.16
C LYS A 337 27.00 13.09 33.25
N VAL A 338 27.41 14.25 33.74
CA VAL A 338 27.65 15.42 32.88
C VAL A 338 28.68 14.97 31.85
N PRO A 339 28.41 15.08 30.53
CA PRO A 339 29.40 14.77 29.53
C PRO A 339 30.62 15.64 29.80
N GLU A 340 31.78 15.00 29.93
CA GLU A 340 33.05 15.71 30.10
C GLU A 340 33.19 16.67 28.92
N LYS A 341 33.24 17.98 29.22
CA LYS A 341 33.47 18.99 28.20
C LYS A 341 34.81 18.67 27.56
N LEU A 342 34.77 18.14 26.33
CA LEU A 342 35.93 18.13 25.46
C LEU A 342 36.44 19.57 25.41
N ALA A 343 37.65 19.79 25.93
CA ALA A 343 38.29 21.08 25.92
C ALA A 343 38.66 21.42 24.47
N GLY A 344 37.70 21.98 23.75
CA GLY A 344 37.83 22.45 22.38
C GLY A 344 36.66 23.36 22.06
N GLU A 345 36.96 24.59 21.63
CA GLU A 345 35.96 25.58 21.25
C GLU A 345 35.08 25.02 20.12
N GLU A 346 33.80 24.81 20.41
CA GLU A 346 32.83 24.07 19.59
C GLU A 346 32.57 24.70 18.19
N ASN A 347 33.23 25.83 17.87
CA ASN A 347 33.11 26.55 16.61
C ASN A 347 34.31 26.42 15.65
N GLN A 348 35.39 25.70 16.00
CA GLN A 348 36.57 25.59 15.12
C GLN A 348 36.42 24.59 13.97
N LEU A 349 35.42 23.69 14.01
CA LEU A 349 35.24 22.66 12.97
C LEU A 349 34.71 23.18 11.62
N TRP A 350 34.29 24.46 11.56
CA TRP A 350 33.66 25.05 10.37
C TRP A 350 34.43 26.23 9.76
N ILE A 351 35.66 26.49 10.23
CA ILE A 351 36.52 27.55 9.69
C ILE A 351 37.85 26.91 9.32
N SER A 352 38.13 26.81 8.02
CA SER A 352 39.46 26.43 7.53
C SER A 352 40.42 27.63 7.68
N ASP A 353 41.52 27.46 8.43
CA ASP A 353 42.55 28.49 8.63
C ASP A 353 43.53 28.64 7.44
N ASP A 354 43.21 28.06 6.28
CA ASP A 354 44.04 28.19 5.09
C ASP A 354 43.88 29.58 4.44
N PRO A 355 44.94 30.40 4.31
CA PRO A 355 44.87 31.72 3.68
C PRO A 355 44.63 31.68 2.15
N SER A 356 44.39 30.50 1.58
CA SER A 356 44.08 30.26 0.17
C SER A 356 42.64 29.76 -0.08
N ALA A 357 41.85 29.53 0.97
CA ALA A 357 40.46 29.11 0.85
C ALA A 357 39.59 30.29 0.41
N THR A 358 39.21 30.32 -0.86
CA THR A 358 38.28 31.31 -1.41
C THR A 358 36.85 30.79 -1.31
N LEU A 359 35.95 31.61 -0.76
CA LEU A 359 34.51 31.39 -0.79
C LEU A 359 34.06 31.29 -2.26
N ILE A 360 33.44 30.17 -2.63
CA ILE A 360 32.76 30.03 -3.92
C ILE A 360 31.63 31.06 -3.92
N GLN A 361 31.86 32.18 -4.59
CA GLN A 361 30.80 33.12 -4.93
C GLN A 361 29.91 32.44 -5.98
N PRO A 362 28.59 32.70 -5.98
CA PRO A 362 27.75 32.29 -7.09
C PRO A 362 28.36 32.85 -8.37
N ILE A 363 28.62 31.97 -9.32
CA ILE A 363 29.04 32.36 -10.67
C ILE A 363 27.93 33.28 -11.19
N GLN A 364 28.23 34.57 -11.30
CA GLN A 364 27.49 35.46 -12.18
C GLN A 364 27.87 35.04 -13.59
N ASP A 365 27.07 34.15 -14.18
CA ASP A 365 27.08 33.97 -15.62
C ASP A 365 26.56 35.26 -16.26
N ASN A 366 27.48 36.18 -16.51
CA ASN A 366 27.33 37.18 -17.55
C ASN A 366 27.44 36.47 -18.90
N HIS A 367 26.40 35.72 -19.27
CA HIS A 367 26.17 35.41 -20.67
C HIS A 367 25.50 36.64 -21.29
N GLN A 368 26.32 37.48 -21.91
CA GLN A 368 25.86 38.33 -23.00
C GLN A 368 25.32 37.40 -24.09
N VAL A 369 24.00 37.36 -24.23
CA VAL A 369 23.37 36.80 -25.42
C VAL A 369 23.50 37.86 -26.50
N GLU A 370 24.35 37.62 -27.49
CA GLU A 370 24.28 38.30 -28.77
C GLU A 370 22.99 37.83 -29.46
N ASP A 371 22.02 38.74 -29.59
CA ASP A 371 20.81 38.53 -30.38
C ASP A 371 21.19 38.54 -31.87
N ASP A 372 21.48 37.36 -32.43
CA ASP A 372 21.49 37.14 -33.87
C ASP A 372 20.04 36.95 -34.36
N TYR A 373 19.54 37.97 -35.05
CA TYR A 373 18.28 37.94 -35.79
C TYR A 373 18.33 36.85 -36.87
N PHE A 374 17.55 35.78 -36.68
CA PHE A 374 17.06 34.94 -37.78
C PHE A 374 15.56 35.14 -37.91
N SER A 375 15.18 35.76 -39.02
CA SER A 375 13.82 35.86 -39.54
C SER A 375 13.40 34.52 -40.13
N GLU A 376 12.39 33.87 -39.57
CA GLU A 376 11.61 32.84 -40.26
C GLU A 376 10.13 33.20 -40.16
N ASP A 377 9.48 33.16 -41.32
CA ASP A 377 8.11 33.57 -41.60
C ASP A 377 7.10 32.70 -40.84
N GLU A 378 6.26 33.31 -40.00
CA GLU A 378 5.07 32.65 -39.44
C GLU A 378 3.87 32.83 -40.39
N GLU A 379 3.40 31.70 -40.92
CA GLU A 379 2.13 31.59 -41.64
C GLU A 379 0.95 31.83 -40.69
N MET A 380 0.08 32.78 -41.07
CA MET A 380 -1.20 33.07 -40.42
C MET A 380 -2.13 31.84 -40.43
N TYR A 381 -2.54 31.38 -39.25
CA TYR A 381 -3.80 30.67 -39.06
C TYR A 381 -4.84 31.62 -38.45
N GLU A 382 -5.93 31.86 -39.19
CA GLU A 382 -7.10 32.60 -38.72
C GLU A 382 -7.86 31.77 -37.68
N ASP A 383 -7.83 32.19 -36.41
CA ASP A 383 -8.78 31.73 -35.41
C ASP A 383 -10.05 32.60 -35.45
N ASN A 384 -11.15 31.98 -35.90
CA ASN A 384 -12.49 32.55 -35.84
C ASN A 384 -12.99 32.57 -34.39
N ILE A 385 -12.90 33.72 -33.74
CA ILE A 385 -13.54 33.98 -32.44
C ILE A 385 -15.06 34.11 -32.65
N ILE A 386 -15.80 33.18 -32.04
CA ILE A 386 -17.25 33.28 -31.87
C ILE A 386 -17.51 34.31 -30.76
N ASP A 387 -18.15 35.41 -31.14
CA ASP A 387 -18.63 36.47 -30.25
C ASP A 387 -19.79 35.95 -29.38
N SER A 388 -19.55 35.83 -28.07
CA SER A 388 -20.62 35.70 -27.07
C SER A 388 -20.45 36.80 -26.03
N GLY A 389 -21.13 37.93 -26.27
CA GLY A 389 -21.15 39.07 -25.39
C GLY A 389 -21.87 38.80 -24.07
N THR A 390 -21.12 38.61 -22.98
CA THR A 390 -21.58 38.76 -21.59
C THR A 390 -20.42 39.06 -20.61
N ASN A 391 -19.56 40.06 -20.88
CA ASN A 391 -18.39 40.31 -20.02
C ASN A 391 -18.11 41.78 -19.66
N LYS A 392 -19.15 42.61 -19.50
CA LYS A 392 -18.95 43.98 -18.96
C LYS A 392 -18.84 44.02 -17.43
N ASP A 393 -19.30 42.99 -16.72
CA ASP A 393 -19.30 42.98 -15.25
C ASP A 393 -18.01 42.43 -14.65
N VAL A 394 -17.26 41.60 -15.39
CA VAL A 394 -16.01 40.98 -14.91
C VAL A 394 -14.84 41.95 -14.92
N GLU A 395 -14.77 42.85 -15.92
CA GLU A 395 -13.74 43.88 -16.01
C GLU A 395 -13.83 44.92 -14.87
N GLY A 396 -15.05 45.21 -14.40
CA GLY A 396 -15.29 46.12 -13.27
C GLY A 396 -14.85 45.54 -11.92
N LEU A 397 -15.04 44.24 -11.71
CA LEU A 397 -14.55 43.55 -10.52
C LEU A 397 -13.02 43.41 -10.52
N PHE A 398 -12.44 43.21 -11.70
CA PHE A 398 -11.00 43.09 -11.86
C PHE A 398 -10.28 44.42 -11.62
N SER A 399 -10.85 45.53 -12.11
CA SER A 399 -10.31 46.87 -11.84
C SER A 399 -10.42 47.26 -10.37
N GLN A 400 -11.52 46.91 -9.71
CA GLN A 400 -11.72 47.13 -8.28
C GLN A 400 -10.75 46.31 -7.41
N LEU A 401 -10.35 45.12 -7.88
CA LEU A 401 -9.35 44.27 -7.23
C LEU A 401 -7.92 44.82 -7.44
N LEU A 402 -7.61 45.35 -8.62
CA LEU A 402 -6.34 46.04 -8.90
C LEU A 402 -6.15 47.28 -8.02
N ASP A 403 -7.20 48.08 -7.83
CA ASP A 403 -7.18 49.29 -7.01
C ASP A 403 -7.00 48.96 -5.51
N ALA A 404 -7.61 47.86 -5.05
CA ALA A 404 -7.48 47.37 -3.67
C ALA A 404 -6.08 46.86 -3.31
N ILE A 405 -5.27 46.46 -4.29
CA ILE A 405 -3.90 45.94 -4.08
C ILE A 405 -2.86 47.08 -4.12
N GLY A 406 -3.22 48.29 -4.56
CA GLY A 406 -2.34 49.46 -4.54
C GLY A 406 -1.14 49.32 -5.46
N VAL A 407 -1.37 48.85 -6.70
CA VAL A 407 -0.31 48.69 -7.71
C VAL A 407 -0.09 50.02 -8.45
N PRO A 408 1.16 50.47 -8.67
CA PRO A 408 1.44 51.61 -9.53
C PRO A 408 1.18 51.28 -11.01
N ASP A 409 0.55 52.22 -11.74
CA ASP A 409 0.19 52.07 -13.16
C ASP A 409 1.45 51.84 -14.02
N GLY A 410 1.55 50.68 -14.69
CA GLY A 410 2.60 50.40 -15.68
C GLY A 410 3.22 48.99 -15.68
N LEU A 411 2.85 48.09 -14.77
CA LEU A 411 3.33 46.70 -14.80
C LEU A 411 2.42 45.79 -15.66
N GLY A 412 3.05 44.95 -16.49
CA GLY A 412 2.35 43.97 -17.31
C GLY A 412 1.67 42.87 -16.48
N LEU A 413 0.64 42.24 -17.06
CA LEU A 413 -0.13 41.16 -16.43
C LEU A 413 0.73 39.98 -15.96
N ALA A 414 1.84 39.71 -16.65
CA ALA A 414 2.82 38.70 -16.27
C ALA A 414 3.53 39.03 -14.94
N ASP A 415 3.93 40.28 -14.74
CA ASP A 415 4.56 40.74 -13.50
C ASP A 415 3.57 40.78 -12.33
N LEU A 416 2.30 41.09 -12.61
CA LEU A 416 1.20 41.02 -11.64
C LEU A 416 0.94 39.58 -11.16
N LEU A 417 0.89 38.62 -12.09
CA LEU A 417 0.75 37.20 -11.75
C LEU A 417 1.98 36.66 -11.02
N ALA A 418 3.18 37.13 -11.39
CA ALA A 418 4.41 36.80 -10.69
C ALA A 418 4.44 37.37 -9.26
N ALA A 419 3.89 38.56 -9.04
CA ALA A 419 3.74 39.16 -7.71
C ALA A 419 2.73 38.38 -6.83
N LEU A 420 1.62 37.92 -7.41
CA LEU A 420 0.63 37.04 -6.75
C LEU A 420 1.21 35.68 -6.34
N ARG A 421 2.22 35.19 -7.05
CA ARG A 421 2.87 33.90 -6.78
C ARG A 421 3.92 33.95 -5.66
N ARG A 422 4.24 35.15 -5.12
CA ARG A 422 5.16 35.28 -3.99
C ARG A 422 4.49 34.76 -2.71
N PRO A 423 5.03 33.73 -2.04
CA PRO A 423 4.45 33.26 -0.78
C PRO A 423 4.51 34.40 0.24
N VAL A 424 3.36 34.81 0.77
CA VAL A 424 3.28 35.82 1.84
C VAL A 424 3.90 35.22 3.09
N ILE A 425 5.20 35.47 3.27
CA ILE A 425 5.98 35.05 4.43
C ILE A 425 5.31 35.61 5.69
N GLY A 426 4.78 34.70 6.53
CA GLY A 426 4.15 35.05 7.82
C GLY A 426 2.68 34.62 7.96
N GLN A 427 1.98 34.24 6.88
CA GLN A 427 0.64 33.65 6.99
C GLN A 427 0.76 32.13 7.22
N ARG A 428 0.34 31.65 8.38
CA ARG A 428 0.19 30.20 8.61
C ARG A 428 -1.03 29.75 7.80
N SER A 429 -0.79 28.87 6.83
CA SER A 429 -1.78 28.26 5.95
C SER A 429 -3.08 27.94 6.69
N SER A 430 -4.22 28.38 6.14
CA SER A 430 -5.54 27.98 6.60
C SER A 430 -5.73 26.48 6.36
N SER A 431 -6.13 25.74 7.38
CA SER A 431 -6.55 24.35 7.23
C SER A 431 -7.82 24.29 6.38
N PRO A 432 -8.06 23.22 5.59
CA PRO A 432 -9.33 23.05 4.88
C PRO A 432 -10.51 23.05 5.86
N LEU A 433 -11.62 23.64 5.45
CA LEU A 433 -12.80 23.80 6.30
C LEU A 433 -13.46 22.45 6.62
N ASP A 434 -13.53 22.12 7.91
CA ASP A 434 -14.29 20.97 8.41
C ASP A 434 -15.73 21.36 8.72
N VAL A 435 -16.62 21.09 7.77
CA VAL A 435 -18.06 21.39 7.84
C VAL A 435 -18.73 20.67 9.02
N GLN A 436 -18.23 19.51 9.47
CA GLN A 436 -18.84 18.77 10.58
C GLN A 436 -18.64 19.46 11.92
N THR A 437 -17.47 20.07 12.13
CA THR A 437 -17.21 20.86 13.34
C THR A 437 -18.01 22.16 13.35
N LEU A 438 -18.22 22.80 12.19
CA LEU A 438 -19.05 23.99 12.05
C LEU A 438 -20.53 23.70 12.35
N ARG A 439 -21.02 22.48 12.02
CA ARG A 439 -22.38 22.04 12.37
C ARG A 439 -22.55 21.72 13.85
N ASN A 440 -21.50 21.19 14.50
CA ASN A 440 -21.53 20.71 15.87
C ASN A 440 -20.75 21.62 16.83
N LEU A 441 -20.98 22.94 16.73
CA LEU A 441 -20.36 23.92 17.61
C LEU A 441 -20.96 23.88 19.03
N SER A 442 -20.10 23.94 20.04
CA SER A 442 -20.55 24.17 21.41
C SER A 442 -21.09 25.60 21.58
N LYS A 443 -21.94 25.83 22.59
CA LYS A 443 -22.49 27.17 22.90
C LYS A 443 -21.41 28.24 23.03
N SER A 444 -20.27 27.92 23.63
CA SER A 444 -19.13 28.83 23.76
C SER A 444 -18.41 29.08 22.44
N GLU A 445 -18.23 28.05 21.60
CA GLU A 445 -17.61 28.19 20.29
C GLU A 445 -18.50 28.96 19.31
N ALA A 446 -19.82 28.81 19.39
CA ALA A 446 -20.77 29.58 18.59
C ALA A 446 -20.67 31.10 18.88
N VAL A 447 -20.54 31.49 20.15
CA VAL A 447 -20.31 32.88 20.55
C VAL A 447 -18.94 33.39 20.06
N LEU A 448 -17.92 32.53 20.00
CA LEU A 448 -16.62 32.91 19.41
C LEU A 448 -16.76 33.15 17.90
N VAL A 449 -17.51 32.31 17.19
CA VAL A 449 -17.77 32.47 15.75
C VAL A 449 -18.55 33.77 15.49
N GLU A 450 -19.60 34.04 16.27
CA GLU A 450 -20.37 35.29 16.25
C GLU A 450 -19.47 36.52 16.43
N VAL A 451 -18.66 36.57 17.50
CA VAL A 451 -17.78 37.72 17.73
C VAL A 451 -16.66 37.82 16.69
N SER A 452 -16.20 36.68 16.15
CA SER A 452 -15.14 36.64 15.13
C SER A 452 -15.61 37.08 13.74
N SER A 453 -16.93 37.12 13.49
CA SER A 453 -17.49 37.65 12.24
C SER A 453 -17.46 39.18 12.21
N GLU A 454 -17.62 39.80 13.39
CA GLU A 454 -17.61 41.26 13.59
C GLU A 454 -16.18 41.82 13.74
N ARG A 455 -15.31 41.14 14.48
CA ARG A 455 -13.96 41.64 14.82
C ARG A 455 -12.94 40.54 15.05
N GLU A 456 -11.66 40.89 14.99
CA GLU A 456 -10.58 39.99 15.37
C GLU A 456 -10.53 39.77 16.89
N ILE A 457 -10.40 38.52 17.32
CA ILE A 457 -10.39 38.14 18.74
C ILE A 457 -9.01 37.64 19.19
N SER A 458 -8.67 37.90 20.44
CA SER A 458 -7.46 37.37 21.09
C SER A 458 -7.87 36.44 22.24
N PRO A 459 -7.15 35.34 22.50
CA PRO A 459 -7.39 34.51 23.69
C PRO A 459 -7.23 35.27 25.02
N SER A 460 -6.61 36.45 24.99
CA SER A 460 -6.45 37.35 26.14
C SER A 460 -7.52 38.45 26.20
N ASP A 461 -8.59 38.41 25.40
CA ASP A 461 -9.69 39.39 25.48
C ASP A 461 -10.49 39.17 26.78
N ASN A 462 -10.41 40.11 27.71
CA ASN A 462 -11.07 40.02 29.02
C ASN A 462 -12.59 40.06 28.89
N ARG A 463 -13.14 40.87 27.97
CA ARG A 463 -14.60 41.00 27.80
C ARG A 463 -15.22 39.69 27.34
N LEU A 464 -14.52 38.97 26.46
CA LEU A 464 -14.98 37.70 25.93
C LEU A 464 -14.81 36.56 26.94
N GLN A 465 -13.72 36.58 27.73
CA GLN A 465 -13.52 35.66 28.85
C GLN A 465 -14.62 35.79 29.90
N ASP A 466 -15.02 37.02 30.24
CA ASP A 466 -16.09 37.28 31.21
C ASP A 466 -17.46 36.84 30.68
N ARG A 467 -17.78 37.14 29.40
CA ARG A 467 -19.04 36.72 28.75
C ARG A 467 -19.19 35.20 28.69
N LEU A 468 -18.08 34.48 28.52
CA LEU A 468 -18.06 33.02 28.45
C LEU A 468 -17.86 32.35 29.82
N ASN A 469 -17.49 33.11 30.85
CA ASN A 469 -17.05 32.62 32.16
C ASN A 469 -15.91 31.58 32.05
N VAL A 470 -14.91 31.89 31.21
CA VAL A 470 -13.82 30.98 30.86
C VAL A 470 -12.48 31.70 30.96
N GLY A 471 -11.50 31.09 31.63
CA GLY A 471 -10.14 31.63 31.69
C GLY A 471 -9.35 31.50 30.38
N ARG A 472 -8.33 32.34 30.22
CA ARG A 472 -7.39 32.35 29.08
C ARG A 472 -6.93 30.98 28.55
N PRO A 473 -6.58 29.97 29.39
CA PRO A 473 -6.15 28.66 28.87
C PRO A 473 -7.23 27.97 28.03
N ARG A 474 -8.48 28.01 28.48
CA ARG A 474 -9.61 27.35 27.81
C ARG A 474 -10.10 28.17 26.62
N MET A 475 -10.00 29.51 26.65
CA MET A 475 -10.15 30.35 25.46
C MET A 475 -9.15 29.98 24.36
N SER A 476 -7.88 29.82 24.73
CA SER A 476 -6.83 29.40 23.78
C SER A 476 -7.13 28.01 23.19
N GLN A 477 -7.65 27.07 23.98
CA GLN A 477 -8.03 25.75 23.50
C GLN A 477 -9.16 25.82 22.46
N MET A 478 -10.21 26.60 22.72
CA MET A 478 -11.33 26.78 21.79
C MET A 478 -10.87 27.44 20.48
N CYS A 479 -10.10 28.53 20.55
CA CYS A 479 -9.59 29.21 19.35
C CYS A 479 -8.67 28.30 18.52
N ASN A 480 -7.81 27.50 19.16
CA ASN A 480 -6.95 26.55 18.45
C ASN A 480 -7.74 25.39 17.82
N ARG A 481 -8.83 24.93 18.45
CA ARG A 481 -9.72 23.91 17.86
C ARG A 481 -10.42 24.44 16.61
N LEU A 482 -10.94 25.67 16.67
CA LEU A 482 -11.55 26.35 15.51
C LEU A 482 -10.53 26.67 14.40
N TYR A 483 -9.27 26.95 14.77
CA TYR A 483 -8.19 27.12 13.79
C TYR A 483 -7.82 25.81 13.07
N ARG A 484 -7.72 24.69 13.80
CA ARG A 484 -7.41 23.37 13.22
C ARG A 484 -8.52 22.86 12.29
N SER A 485 -9.76 23.25 12.54
CA SER A 485 -10.92 22.91 11.69
C SER A 485 -11.10 23.85 10.49
N GLY A 486 -10.20 24.81 10.28
CA GLY A 486 -10.28 25.75 9.15
C GLY A 486 -11.35 26.83 9.30
N ILE A 487 -11.99 26.95 10.48
CA ILE A 487 -13.04 27.96 10.76
C ILE A 487 -12.42 29.32 11.08
N LEU A 488 -11.32 29.35 11.84
CA LEU A 488 -10.57 30.57 12.14
C LEU A 488 -9.20 30.56 11.45
N SER A 489 -8.72 31.74 11.07
CA SER A 489 -7.34 32.01 10.68
C SER A 489 -6.59 32.67 11.83
N VAL A 490 -5.27 32.50 11.88
CA VAL A 490 -4.41 33.06 12.93
C VAL A 490 -3.39 34.00 12.34
N GLN A 491 -3.32 35.22 12.88
CA GLN A 491 -2.27 36.17 12.59
C GLN A 491 -1.55 36.56 13.88
N GLN A 492 -0.22 36.61 13.84
CA GLN A 492 0.57 37.05 14.98
C GLN A 492 0.75 38.56 14.94
N LYS A 493 0.14 39.28 15.90
CA LYS A 493 0.29 40.73 16.06
C LYS A 493 1.05 40.99 17.36
N GLY A 494 2.37 41.20 17.24
CA GLY A 494 3.28 41.35 18.38
C GLY A 494 3.36 40.08 19.24
N ARG A 495 3.02 40.18 20.53
CA ARG A 495 3.09 39.07 21.50
C ARG A 495 1.80 38.23 21.57
N SER A 496 0.72 38.68 20.93
CA SER A 496 -0.59 38.00 20.94
C SER A 496 -0.96 37.45 19.57
N ARG A 497 -1.72 36.35 19.57
CA ARG A 497 -2.32 35.77 18.37
C ARG A 497 -3.73 36.33 18.22
N MET A 498 -4.01 36.89 17.06
CA MET A 498 -5.33 37.35 16.65
C MET A 498 -5.97 36.26 15.80
N PHE A 499 -7.25 35.99 16.05
CA PHE A 499 -8.05 35.05 15.31
C PHE A 499 -9.14 35.80 14.54
N LYS A 500 -9.36 35.42 13.28
CA LYS A 500 -10.38 35.99 12.40
C LYS A 500 -11.11 34.86 11.68
N LEU A 501 -12.40 35.02 11.42
CA LEU A 501 -13.17 34.06 10.61
C LEU A 501 -12.55 33.90 9.20
N THR A 502 -12.43 32.66 8.72
CA THR A 502 -11.96 32.39 7.34
C THR A 502 -13.04 32.73 6.31
N ASN A 503 -12.62 33.04 5.07
CA ASN A 503 -13.54 33.31 3.98
C ASN A 503 -14.41 32.09 3.65
N ASP A 504 -13.84 30.89 3.70
CA ASP A 504 -14.56 29.64 3.45
C ASP A 504 -15.66 29.40 4.50
N ALA A 505 -15.34 29.61 5.79
CA ALA A 505 -16.33 29.50 6.86
C ALA A 505 -17.43 30.58 6.71
N ARG A 506 -17.05 31.80 6.33
CA ARG A 506 -17.99 32.89 6.07
C ARG A 506 -18.95 32.54 4.93
N ALA A 507 -18.43 32.01 3.82
CA ALA A 507 -19.22 31.58 2.67
C ALA A 507 -20.20 30.46 3.03
N GLN A 508 -19.77 29.46 3.81
CA GLN A 508 -20.67 28.39 4.26
C GLN A 508 -21.79 28.88 5.19
N LEU A 509 -21.48 29.80 6.10
CA LEU A 509 -22.48 30.40 6.99
C LEU A 509 -23.49 31.26 6.22
N VAL A 510 -23.05 31.97 5.17
CA VAL A 510 -23.95 32.66 4.22
C VAL A 510 -24.81 31.67 3.45
N ALA A 511 -24.22 30.57 2.95
CA ALA A 511 -24.96 29.52 2.23
C ALA A 511 -26.04 28.84 3.10
N TRP A 512 -25.85 28.78 4.42
CA TRP A 512 -26.85 28.30 5.38
C TRP A 512 -27.86 29.37 5.80
N GLY A 513 -27.76 30.59 5.29
CA GLY A 513 -28.63 31.71 5.64
C GLY A 513 -28.42 32.23 7.07
N MET A 514 -27.26 31.95 7.68
CA MET A 514 -26.94 32.34 9.05
C MET A 514 -26.23 33.70 9.14
N MET A 515 -25.79 34.27 8.01
CA MET A 515 -25.20 35.61 7.92
C MET A 515 -25.61 36.32 6.63
N GLU A 516 -25.71 37.64 6.69
CA GLU A 516 -25.93 38.50 5.52
C GLU A 516 -24.60 38.77 4.80
N VAL A 517 -24.65 38.88 3.47
CA VAL A 517 -23.49 39.30 2.67
C VAL A 517 -23.26 40.79 2.95
N SER A 518 -22.25 41.10 3.75
CA SER A 518 -21.74 42.47 3.84
C SER A 518 -21.10 42.81 2.49
N VAL A 519 -21.79 43.66 1.71
CA VAL A 519 -21.30 44.27 0.47
C VAL A 519 -20.08 45.14 0.73
#